data_AF-A0A260VZ33-F1
#
_entry.id   AF-A0A260VZ33-F1
#
_cell.length_a   1.000
_cell.length_b   1.000
_cell.length_c   1.000
_cell.angle_alpha   90.00
_cell.angle_beta   90.00
_cell.angle_gamma   90.00
#
_symmetry.space_group_name_H-M   'P 1'
#
loop_
_entity.id
_entity.type
_entity.pdbx_description
1 polymer ?
#
loop_
_entity_poly.entity_id
_entity_poly.type
_entity_poly.pdbx_seq_one_letter_code
_entity_poly.pdbx_strand_id
1 'polypeptide(L)' 'MVTRRYLKGEDAEAVVEDFTFLLDVGEYVDRALRRVGMTAAGMEKLLVRRGVELPAQLVGVAAQRRREGLRNG' A
#
# COMPACT_ATOMS: atom_id res chain seq x y z
N MET A 1 8.91 15.91 -16.89
CA MET A 1 9.88 15.17 -16.06
C MET A 1 9.21 14.95 -14.70
N VAL A 2 8.63 13.77 -14.45
CA VAL A 2 7.85 13.51 -13.23
C VAL A 2 8.81 13.18 -12.10
N THR A 3 8.91 14.09 -11.14
CA THR A 3 9.80 14.03 -9.98
C THR A 3 9.36 12.89 -9.07
N ARG A 4 10.09 11.77 -9.05
CA ARG A 4 10.03 10.77 -7.98
C ARG A 4 10.47 11.43 -6.68
N ARG A 5 9.55 12.06 -5.95
CA ARG A 5 9.77 12.45 -4.56
C ARG A 5 9.66 11.18 -3.72
N TYR A 6 10.80 10.74 -3.20
CA TYR A 6 10.82 9.82 -2.07
C TYR A 6 10.06 10.51 -0.93
N LEU A 7 8.94 9.93 -0.50
CA LEU A 7 8.19 10.40 0.67
C LEU A 7 9.18 10.47 1.84
N LYS A 8 9.39 11.67 2.40
CA LYS A 8 10.15 11.82 3.66
C LYS A 8 9.32 11.21 4.79
N GLY A 9 9.94 10.98 5.95
CA GLY A 9 9.31 10.24 7.06
C GLY A 9 7.91 10.73 7.44
N GLU A 10 7.67 12.04 7.42
CA GLU A 10 6.35 12.64 7.69
C GLU A 10 5.33 12.35 6.58
N ASP A 11 5.69 12.49 5.30
CA ASP A 11 4.78 12.16 4.20
C ASP A 11 4.39 10.68 4.19
N ALA A 12 5.30 9.81 4.62
CA ALA A 12 5.06 8.38 4.69
C ALA A 12 4.09 7.99 5.82
N GLU A 13 4.02 8.78 6.89
CA GLU A 13 3.05 8.60 7.97
C GLU A 13 1.65 9.00 7.53
N ALA A 14 1.52 10.19 6.96
CA ALA A 14 0.26 10.68 6.40
C ALA A 14 -0.33 9.70 5.38
N VAL A 15 0.51 9.10 4.52
CA VAL A 15 0.05 8.10 3.54
C VAL A 15 -0.47 6.82 4.19
N VAL A 16 0.13 6.36 5.29
CA VAL A 16 -0.36 5.18 6.04
C VAL A 16 -1.67 5.51 6.76
N GLU A 17 -1.77 6.69 7.35
CA GLU A 17 -2.99 7.15 8.02
C GLU A 17 -4.15 7.29 7.02
N ASP A 18 -3.94 7.98 5.89
CA ASP A 18 -4.92 8.08 4.80
C ASP A 18 -5.34 6.71 4.28
N PHE A 19 -4.39 5.80 4.08
CA PHE A 19 -4.70 4.45 3.61
C PHE A 19 -5.54 3.67 4.62
N THR A 20 -5.18 3.70 5.90
CA THR A 20 -5.91 3.00 6.96
C THR A 20 -7.31 3.58 7.14
N PHE A 21 -7.45 4.91 7.10
CA PHE A 21 -8.73 5.60 7.14
C PHE A 21 -9.63 5.18 5.97
N LEU A 22 -9.09 5.12 4.74
CA LEU A 22 -9.86 4.67 3.57
C LEU A 22 -10.37 3.24 3.74
N LEU A 23 -9.57 2.34 4.30
CA LEU A 23 -10.03 0.98 4.59
C LEU A 23 -11.10 0.93 5.70
N ASP A 24 -10.97 1.77 6.72
CA ASP A 24 -11.93 1.86 7.83
C ASP A 24 -13.33 2.32 7.34
N VAL A 25 -13.38 3.29 6.42
CA VAL A 25 -14.64 3.73 5.79
C VAL A 25 -15.17 2.76 4.73
N GLY A 26 -14.55 1.59 4.57
CA GLY A 26 -14.98 0.54 3.65
C GLY A 26 -14.55 0.73 2.19
N GLU A 27 -13.56 1.58 1.91
CA GLU A 27 -13.01 1.73 0.55
C GLU A 27 -12.22 0.48 0.14
N TYR A 28 -12.31 0.10 -1.13
CA TYR A 28 -11.55 -1.03 -1.67
C TYR A 28 -10.05 -0.77 -1.67
N VAL A 29 -9.25 -1.78 -1.33
CA VAL A 29 -7.77 -1.71 -1.27
C VAL A 29 -7.15 -1.12 -2.54
N ASP A 30 -7.55 -1.58 -3.73
CA ASP A 30 -7.01 -1.04 -4.99
C ASP A 30 -7.32 0.44 -5.19
N ARG A 31 -8.50 0.88 -4.75
CA ARG A 31 -8.92 2.28 -4.85
C ARG A 31 -8.19 3.15 -3.82
N ALA A 32 -8.04 2.65 -2.59
CA ALA A 32 -7.26 3.29 -1.55
C ALA A 32 -5.79 3.47 -1.99
N LEU A 33 -5.16 2.41 -2.52
CA LEU A 33 -3.79 2.45 -3.04
C LEU A 33 -3.61 3.46 -4.17
N ARG A 34 -4.54 3.51 -5.12
CA ARG A 34 -4.53 4.52 -6.20
C ARG A 34 -4.67 5.93 -5.67
N ARG A 35 -5.53 6.13 -4.67
CA ARG A 35 -5.78 7.45 -4.06
C ARG A 35 -4.55 7.99 -3.33
N VAL A 36 -3.83 7.13 -2.61
CA VAL A 36 -2.57 7.50 -1.94
C VAL A 36 -1.35 7.40 -2.86
N GLY A 37 -1.54 7.05 -4.14
CA GLY A 37 -0.46 7.00 -5.13
C GLY A 37 0.59 5.91 -4.87
N MET A 38 0.25 4.83 -4.16
CA MET A 38 1.17 3.75 -3.82
C MET A 38 0.78 2.41 -4.47
N THR A 39 1.79 1.54 -4.61
CA THR A 39 1.57 0.14 -5.00
C THR A 39 1.35 -0.72 -3.76
N ALA A 40 0.64 -1.85 -3.90
CA ALA A 40 0.43 -2.79 -2.81
C ALA A 40 1.75 -3.24 -2.15
N ALA A 41 2.77 -3.54 -2.96
CA ALA A 41 4.10 -3.91 -2.46
C ALA A 41 4.82 -2.76 -1.74
N GLY A 42 4.62 -1.52 -2.20
CA GLY A 42 5.14 -0.34 -1.52
C GLY A 42 4.49 -0.14 -0.15
N MET A 43 3.16 -0.31 -0.08
CA MET A 43 2.39 -0.13 1.16
C MET A 43 2.72 -1.23 2.16
N GLU A 44 2.82 -2.49 1.70
CA GLU A 44 3.28 -3.62 2.53
C GLU A 44 4.65 -3.35 3.15
N LYS A 45 5.64 -2.92 2.36
CA LYS A 45 6.97 -2.57 2.87
C LYS A 45 6.93 -1.43 3.87
N LEU A 46 6.08 -0.44 3.64
CA LEU A 46 5.95 0.72 4.50
C LEU A 46 5.35 0.35 5.87
N LEU A 47 4.26 -0.43 5.86
CA LEU A 47 3.61 -0.94 7.07
C LEU A 47 4.55 -1.84 7.89
N VAL A 48 5.24 -2.78 7.23
CA VAL A 48 6.23 -3.67 7.88
C VAL A 48 7.37 -2.86 8.50
N ARG A 49 7.91 -1.87 7.79
CA ARG A 49 8.99 -1.01 8.32
C ARG A 49 8.57 -0.23 9.55
N ARG A 50 7.28 0.10 9.67
CA ARG A 50 6.69 0.83 10.79
C ARG A 50 6.21 -0.09 11.92
N GLY A 51 6.23 -1.41 11.75
CA GLY A 51 5.67 -2.36 12.71
C GLY A 51 4.14 -2.32 12.80
N VAL A 52 3.46 -1.81 11.77
CA VAL A 52 2.00 -1.78 11.68
C VAL A 52 1.51 -3.12 11.14
N GLU A 53 0.47 -3.68 11.77
CA GLU A 53 -0.14 -4.92 11.31
C GLU A 53 -0.72 -4.76 9.89
N LEU A 54 -0.50 -5.77 9.04
CA LEU A 54 -0.96 -5.73 7.66
C LEU A 54 -2.48 -6.02 7.62
N PRO A 55 -3.30 -5.13 7.02
CA PRO A 55 -4.71 -5.43 6.82
C PRO A 55 -4.87 -6.72 6.01
N ALA A 56 -5.75 -7.63 6.45
CA ALA A 56 -5.97 -8.92 5.78
C ALA A 56 -6.30 -8.76 4.28
N GLN A 57 -7.03 -7.70 3.95
CA GLN A 57 -7.38 -7.32 2.57
C GLN A 57 -6.13 -6.99 1.73
N LEU A 58 -5.14 -6.32 2.32
CA LEU A 58 -3.87 -6.00 1.65
C LEU A 58 -3.01 -7.24 1.47
N VAL A 59 -2.96 -8.13 2.48
CA VAL A 59 -2.23 -9.41 2.40
C VAL A 59 -2.78 -10.28 1.27
N GLY A 60 -4.11 -10.34 1.12
CA GLY A 60 -4.77 -11.07 0.02
C GLY A 60 -4.33 -10.56 -1.36
N VAL A 61 -4.38 -9.23 -1.56
CA VAL A 61 -3.96 -8.60 -2.83
C VAL A 61 -2.46 -8.78 -3.10
N ALA A 62 -1.62 -8.63 -2.08
CA ALA A 62 -0.18 -8.81 -2.21
C ALA A 62 0.19 -10.27 -2.52
N ALA A 63 -0.46 -11.24 -1.85
CA ALA A 63 -0.27 -12.66 -2.13
C ALA A 63 -0.77 -13.05 -3.52
N GLN A 64 -1.92 -12.54 -3.96
CA GLN A 64 -2.45 -12.76 -5.29
C GLN A 64 -1.50 -12.23 -6.36
N ARG A 65 -1.01 -10.99 -6.23
CA ARG A 65 -0.03 -10.43 -7.17
C ARG A 65 1.29 -11.18 -7.21
N ARG A 66 1.79 -11.69 -6.08
CA ARG A 66 3.00 -12.55 -6.09
C ARG A 66 2.78 -13.82 -6.91
N ARG A 67 1.60 -14.44 -6.80
CA ARG A 67 1.25 -15.63 -7.60
C ARG A 67 1.10 -15.31 -9.09
N GLU A 68 0.50 -14.17 -9.44
CA GLU A 68 0.36 -13.74 -10.84
C GLU A 68 1.71 -13.34 -11.47
N GLY A 69 2.59 -12.70 -10.70
CA GLY A 69 3.94 -12.32 -11.16
C GLY A 69 4.87 -13.50 -11.39
N LEU A 70 4.70 -14.61 -10.66
CA LEU A 70 5.43 -15.87 -10.88
C LEU A 70 4.88 -16.69 -12.06
N ARG A 71 3.66 -16.40 -12.53
CA ARG A 71 3.02 -17.10 -13.65
C ARG A 71 3.31 -16.48 -15.03
N ASN A 72 3.81 -15.25 -15.07
CA ASN A 72 4.15 -14.51 -16.30
C ASN A 72 5.66 -14.27 -16.47
N GLY A 73 6.49 -15.03 -15.74
CA GLY A 73 7.95 -15.00 -15.82
C GLY A 73 8.49 -16.21 -16.56
#